data_AF-A0A258RH90-F1
#
_entry.id   AF-A0A258RH90-F1
#
_cell.length_a   1.000
_cell.length_b   1.000
_cell.length_c   1.000
_cell.angle_alpha   90.00
_cell.angle_beta   90.00
_cell.angle_gamma   90.00
#
_symmetry.space_group_name_H-M   'P 1'
#
loop_
_entity.id
_entity.type
_entity.pdbx_description
1 polymer ?
#
loop_
_entity_poly.entity_id
_entity_poly.type
_entity_poly.pdbx_seq_one_letter_code
_entity_poly.pdbx_strand_id
1 'polypeptide(L)'
;MTKTVSYLGLAAAIAVTASVSAPGAARAEWKPDRPVEIVVSAGPGGGTDIFARVVQAALTKNALLTTPILVLNKGGGSGSEAFNYAKD
;
A
#
# COMPACT_ATOMS: atom_id res chain seq x y z
N MET A 1 -16.76 -63.41 -29.40
CA MET A 1 -16.09 -62.14 -29.78
C MET A 1 -16.77 -61.01 -29.03
N THR A 2 -16.11 -60.55 -27.96
CA THR A 2 -16.56 -59.53 -27.01
C THR A 2 -16.47 -58.14 -27.65
N LYS A 3 -17.49 -57.28 -27.53
CA LYS A 3 -17.37 -55.86 -27.88
C LYS A 3 -17.64 -54.99 -26.67
N THR A 4 -16.63 -54.16 -26.42
CA THR A 4 -16.29 -53.35 -25.26
C THR A 4 -17.26 -52.19 -25.04
N VAL A 5 -17.60 -51.96 -23.77
CA VAL A 5 -18.46 -50.86 -23.28
C VAL A 5 -17.71 -49.53 -23.40
N SER A 6 -18.36 -48.54 -24.00
CA SER A 6 -17.83 -47.18 -24.25
C SER A 6 -17.84 -46.32 -22.98
N TYR A 7 -16.69 -46.23 -22.30
CA TYR A 7 -16.45 -45.34 -21.15
C TYR A 7 -15.90 -43.97 -21.55
N LEU A 8 -16.29 -43.42 -22.72
CA LEU A 8 -15.73 -42.16 -23.23
C LEU A 8 -16.55 -40.90 -22.85
N GLY A 9 -17.69 -41.06 -22.20
CA GLY A 9 -18.60 -39.93 -21.90
C GLY A 9 -18.28 -39.14 -20.62
N LEU A 10 -17.47 -39.68 -19.71
CA LEU A 10 -17.28 -39.08 -18.38
C LEU A 10 -16.05 -38.15 -18.29
N ALA A 11 -15.16 -38.17 -19.27
CA ALA A 11 -13.93 -37.36 -19.24
C ALA A 11 -14.13 -35.89 -19.67
N ALA A 12 -15.22 -35.58 -20.40
CA ALA A 12 -15.44 -34.24 -20.96
C ALA A 12 -16.11 -33.25 -19.99
N ALA A 13 -16.71 -33.73 -18.88
CA ALA A 13 -17.42 -32.87 -17.93
C ALA A 13 -16.50 -32.23 -16.87
N ILE A 14 -15.25 -32.67 -16.74
CA ILE A 14 -14.31 -32.18 -15.72
C ILE A 14 -13.45 -31.00 -16.25
N ALA A 15 -13.42 -30.79 -17.56
CA ALA A 15 -12.54 -29.78 -18.16
C ALA A 15 -13.09 -28.34 -18.15
N VAL A 16 -14.39 -28.14 -17.87
CA VAL A 16 -15.03 -26.80 -17.97
C VAL A 16 -14.96 -26.02 -16.65
N THR A 17 -14.62 -26.65 -15.53
CA THR A 17 -14.56 -25.99 -14.21
C THR A 17 -13.20 -25.34 -13.89
N ALA A 18 -12.19 -25.49 -14.75
CA ALA A 18 -10.81 -25.05 -14.46
C ALA A 18 -10.49 -23.60 -14.85
N SER A 19 -11.42 -22.86 -15.47
CA SER A 19 -11.14 -21.55 -16.07
C SER A 19 -11.55 -20.33 -15.21
N VAL A 20 -12.08 -20.51 -13.99
CA VAL A 20 -12.51 -19.39 -13.12
C VAL A 20 -11.53 -19.07 -11.98
N SER A 21 -10.47 -19.86 -11.81
CA SER A 21 -9.44 -19.62 -10.80
C SER A 21 -8.16 -19.05 -11.41
N ALA A 22 -8.27 -17.94 -12.15
CA ALA A 22 -7.12 -17.05 -12.28
C ALA A 22 -6.99 -16.31 -10.93
N PRO A 23 -5.93 -16.54 -10.13
CA PRO A 23 -5.69 -15.71 -8.96
C PRO A 23 -5.52 -14.30 -9.49
N GLY A 24 -6.47 -13.41 -9.20
CA GLY A 24 -6.29 -11.99 -9.46
C GLY A 24 -4.96 -11.60 -8.83
N ALA A 25 -4.06 -11.00 -9.63
CA ALA A 25 -2.71 -10.66 -9.17
C ALA A 25 -2.82 -9.93 -7.83
N ALA A 26 -2.46 -10.63 -6.75
CA ALA A 26 -2.43 -10.05 -5.42
C ALA A 26 -1.39 -8.93 -5.48
N ARG A 27 -1.85 -7.68 -5.58
CA ARG A 27 -0.96 -6.54 -5.50
C ARG A 27 -0.40 -6.58 -4.09
N ALA A 28 0.92 -6.70 -3.98
CA ALA A 28 1.58 -6.60 -2.69
C ALA A 28 1.08 -5.33 -2.00
N GLU A 29 0.57 -5.49 -0.78
CA GLU A 29 0.13 -4.36 0.03
C GLU A 29 1.36 -3.48 0.28
N TRP A 30 1.32 -2.25 -0.21
CA TRP A 30 2.44 -1.32 -0.04
C TRP A 30 2.66 -1.04 1.44
N LYS A 31 3.92 -1.18 1.89
CA LYS A 31 4.35 -0.89 3.25
C LYS A 31 5.71 -0.17 3.19
N PRO A 32 5.97 0.80 4.08
CA PRO A 32 7.27 1.47 4.11
C PRO A 32 8.34 0.54 4.70
N ASP A 33 9.50 0.50 4.04
CA ASP A 33 10.70 -0.22 4.52
C ASP A 33 11.68 0.71 5.24
N ARG A 34 11.39 2.01 5.28
CA ARG A 34 12.22 3.06 5.88
C ARG A 34 11.36 4.06 6.66
N PRO A 35 11.95 4.84 7.59
CA PRO A 35 11.23 5.90 8.28
C PRO A 35 10.46 6.80 7.32
N VAL A 36 9.23 7.13 7.70
CA VAL A 36 8.35 8.01 6.93
C VAL A 36 8.52 9.43 7.44
N GLU A 37 8.73 10.38 6.53
CA GLU A 37 8.89 11.78 6.87
C GLU A 37 7.65 12.58 6.46
N ILE A 38 7.09 13.32 7.41
CA ILE A 38 6.05 14.33 7.17
C ILE A 38 6.78 15.66 7.00
N VAL A 39 6.89 16.09 5.75
CA VAL A 39 7.56 17.34 5.39
C VAL A 39 6.57 18.49 5.56
N VAL A 40 6.88 19.41 6.45
CA VAL A 40 6.00 20.53 6.83
C VAL A 40 6.56 21.84 6.28
N SER A 41 5.76 22.54 5.48
CA SER A 41 6.11 23.84 4.89
C SER A 41 6.00 25.03 5.84
N ALA A 42 5.68 24.78 7.12
CA ALA A 42 5.62 25.77 8.19
C ALA A 42 6.79 25.65 9.17
N GLY A 43 7.06 26.73 9.88
CA GLY A 43 8.01 26.73 11.00
C GLY A 43 7.53 25.87 12.19
N PRO A 44 8.45 25.42 13.06
CA PRO A 44 8.11 24.68 14.27
C PRO A 44 7.08 25.42 15.13
N GLY A 45 6.09 24.71 15.67
CA GLY A 45 5.02 25.28 16.49
C GLY A 45 3.93 26.04 15.71
N GLY A 46 4.05 26.19 14.40
CA GLY A 46 2.97 26.71 13.55
C GLY A 46 1.79 25.73 13.45
N GLY A 47 0.62 26.21 13.01
CA GLY A 47 -0.59 25.37 12.92
C GLY A 47 -0.39 24.09 12.11
N THR A 48 0.33 24.16 10.99
CA THR A 48 0.66 22.99 10.14
C THR A 48 1.61 22.02 10.85
N ASP A 49 2.58 22.50 11.63
CA ASP A 49 3.49 21.65 12.41
C ASP A 49 2.74 20.91 13.53
N ILE A 50 1.88 21.63 14.26
CA ILE A 50 1.04 21.04 15.30
C ILE A 50 0.13 19.98 14.69
N PHE A 51 -0.52 20.27 13.56
CA PHE A 51 -1.36 19.31 12.86
C PHE A 51 -0.57 18.06 12.42
N ALA A 52 0.63 18.23 11.85
CA ALA A 52 1.49 17.11 11.46
C ALA A 52 1.86 16.20 12.65
N ARG A 53 2.12 16.78 13.83
CA ARG A 53 2.39 16.02 15.06
C ARG A 53 1.16 15.28 15.58
N VAL A 54 -0.04 15.85 15.43
CA VAL A 54 -1.30 15.15 15.74
C VAL A 54 -1.49 13.95 14.81
N VAL A 55 -1.25 14.12 13.52
CA VAL A 55 -1.30 13.02 12.54
C VAL A 55 -0.28 11.95 12.88
N GLN A 56 0.97 12.33 13.15
CA GLN A 56 2.04 11.41 13.60
C GLN A 56 1.60 10.61 14.83
N ALA A 57 1.06 11.27 15.86
CA ALA A 57 0.59 10.61 17.07
C ALA A 57 -0.56 9.63 16.79
N ALA A 58 -1.50 9.99 15.92
CA ALA A 58 -2.61 9.13 15.53
C ALA A 58 -2.13 7.88 14.75
N LEU A 59 -1.21 8.06 13.81
CA LEU A 59 -0.63 6.95 13.03
C LEU A 59 0.12 5.96 13.94
N THR A 60 0.94 6.49 14.87
CA THR A 60 1.66 5.68 15.84
C THR A 60 0.73 4.96 16.81
N LYS A 61 -0.28 5.66 17.36
CA LYS A 61 -1.24 5.09 18.31
C LYS A 61 -2.03 3.92 17.72
N ASN A 62 -2.36 3.97 16.44
CA ASN A 62 -3.12 2.94 15.74
C ASN A 62 -2.22 1.89 15.06
N ALA A 63 -0.89 1.94 15.27
CA ALA A 63 0.08 1.02 14.68
C ALA A 63 -0.08 0.84 13.16
N LEU A 64 -0.40 1.93 12.45
CA LEU A 64 -0.70 1.89 11.02
C LEU A 64 0.54 1.71 10.14
N LEU A 65 1.71 2.05 10.67
CA LEU A 65 3.00 1.88 10.02
C LEU A 65 3.95 1.13 10.95
N THR A 66 4.76 0.25 10.38
CA THR A 66 5.80 -0.52 11.08
C THR A 66 7.06 0.28 11.31
N THR A 67 7.26 1.34 10.54
CA THR A 67 8.42 2.22 10.57
C THR A 67 8.14 3.49 11.38
N PRO A 68 9.16 4.10 12.00
CA PRO A 68 8.99 5.36 12.69
C PRO A 68 8.55 6.48 11.72
N ILE A 69 7.82 7.44 12.27
CA ILE A 69 7.34 8.62 11.54
C ILE A 69 8.06 9.85 12.11
N LEU A 70 8.61 10.70 11.25
CA LEU A 70 9.36 11.90 11.61
C LEU A 70 8.63 13.14 11.07
N VAL A 71 8.58 14.22 11.85
CA VAL A 71 8.07 15.52 11.38
C VAL A 71 9.27 16.42 11.10
N LEU A 72 9.41 16.86 9.84
CA LEU A 72 10.52 17.65 9.36
C LEU A 72 10.04 19.00 8.84
N ASN A 73 10.42 20.08 9.51
CA ASN A 73 10.06 21.43 9.07
C ASN A 73 11.03 21.91 7.97
N LYS A 74 10.49 22.15 6.77
CA LYS A 74 11.17 22.73 5.61
C LYS A 74 10.42 23.98 5.17
N GLY A 75 10.49 25.01 6.01
CA GLY A 75 9.92 26.32 5.71
C GLY A 75 10.73 27.09 4.67
N GLY A 76 10.08 28.01 3.95
CA GLY A 76 10.71 28.87 2.96
C GLY A 76 9.99 28.85 1.61
N GLY A 77 10.18 29.92 0.82
CA GLY A 77 9.69 30.04 -0.56
C GLY A 77 8.20 29.73 -0.74
N SER A 78 7.36 30.11 0.23
CA SER A 78 5.91 29.81 0.24
C SER A 78 5.57 28.33 0.06
N GLY A 79 6.43 27.42 0.54
CA GLY A 79 6.27 25.98 0.44
C GLY A 79 7.09 25.32 -0.67
N SER A 80 7.80 26.10 -1.50
CA SER A 80 8.69 25.55 -2.53
C SER A 80 9.77 24.65 -1.94
N GLU A 81 10.33 25.00 -0.78
CA GLU A 81 11.41 24.23 -0.14
C GLU A 81 10.93 22.86 0.31
N ALA A 82 9.75 22.78 0.93
CA ALA A 82 9.13 21.52 1.31
C ALA A 82 8.80 20.67 0.08
N PHE A 83 8.28 21.28 -0.98
CA PHE A 83 7.94 20.58 -2.21
C PHE A 83 9.19 20.01 -2.90
N ASN A 84 10.23 20.84 -3.02
CA ASN A 84 11.50 20.44 -3.61
C ASN A 84 12.19 19.33 -2.80
N TYR A 85 12.07 19.36 -1.47
CA TYR A 85 12.60 18.29 -0.63
C TYR A 85 11.83 16.97 -0.80
N ALA A 86 10.51 17.02 -0.93
CA ALA A 86 9.67 15.83 -1.02
C ALA A 86 9.64 15.18 -2.41
N LYS A 87 9.96 15.94 -3.48
CA LYS A 87 9.98 15.41 -4.85
C LYS A 87 11.24 14.59 -5.17
N ASP A 88 12.33 14.85 -4.46
CA ASP A 88 13.64 14.24 -4.65
C ASP A 88 13.78 12.93 -3.83
#